data_AF-A0A5B7BNC8-F1
#
_entry.id   AF-A0A5B7BNC8-F1
#
_cell.length_a   1.000
_cell.length_b   1.000
_cell.length_c   1.000
_cell.angle_alpha   90.00
_cell.angle_beta   90.00
_cell.angle_gamma   90.00
#
_symmetry.space_group_name_H-M   'P 1'
#
loop_
_entity.id
_entity.type
_entity.pdbx_description
1 polymer ?
#
loop_
_entity_poly.entity_id
_entity_poly.type
_entity_poly.pdbx_seq_one_letter_code
_entity_poly.pdbx_strand_id
1 'polypeptide(L)'
;MGVYSTLWEADDWATRGGLEKINWSKAPFYAYYKDFDIEGCPVPGPTTCASNPNNWWEGAAYQQLSPVESQRYKWVHMNHVIYDYCTDKSRYPVTPPECLAGI
;
A
#
# COMPACT_ATOMS: atom_id res chain seq x y z
N MET A 1 2.53 -13.14 8.10
CA MET A 1 2.40 -11.68 8.27
C MET A 1 1.31 -11.39 9.28
N GLY A 2 1.33 -10.23 9.94
CA GLY A 2 0.22 -9.77 10.79
C GLY A 2 -0.40 -8.51 10.20
N VAL A 3 -1.68 -8.28 10.47
CA VAL A 3 -2.37 -7.03 10.14
C VAL A 3 -2.24 -6.11 11.36
N TYR A 4 -1.71 -4.91 11.15
CA TYR A 4 -1.48 -3.92 12.21
C TYR A 4 -2.14 -2.60 11.83
N SER A 5 -2.73 -1.93 12.81
CA SER A 5 -3.23 -0.57 12.67
C SER A 5 -2.81 0.23 13.90
N THR A 6 -2.18 1.38 13.67
CA THR A 6 -1.62 2.23 14.72
C THR A 6 -1.79 3.69 14.37
N LEU A 7 -2.24 4.50 15.33
CA LEU A 7 -2.11 5.96 15.30
C LEU A 7 -0.95 6.33 16.22
N TRP A 8 0.09 6.94 15.67
CA TRP A 8 1.31 7.29 16.40
C TRP A 8 1.91 8.59 15.87
N GLU A 9 2.83 9.16 16.63
CA GLU A 9 3.49 10.44 16.34
C GLU A 9 4.83 10.21 15.61
N ALA A 10 5.10 10.98 14.56
CA ALA A 10 6.22 10.77 13.64
C ALA A 10 6.77 12.10 13.07
N ASP A 11 7.01 13.06 13.95
CA ASP A 11 7.39 14.45 13.66
C ASP A 11 8.65 14.58 12.81
N ASP A 12 9.54 13.59 12.87
CA ASP A 12 10.81 13.65 12.15
C ASP A 12 10.66 13.53 10.64
N TRP A 13 9.49 13.08 10.13
CA TRP A 13 9.31 12.90 8.68
C TRP A 13 7.87 13.06 8.16
N ALA A 14 6.83 12.94 9.01
CA ALA A 14 5.46 12.76 8.53
C ALA A 14 4.90 13.96 7.74
N THR A 15 5.08 15.19 8.21
CA THR A 15 4.48 16.39 7.59
C THR A 15 5.55 17.30 7.00
N ARG A 16 5.47 17.58 5.69
CA ARG A 16 6.46 18.36 4.93
C ARG A 16 7.90 17.87 5.14
N GLY A 17 8.10 16.54 5.19
CA GLY A 17 9.42 15.95 5.44
C GLY A 17 9.96 16.21 6.85
N GLY A 18 9.09 16.43 7.83
CA GLY A 18 9.44 16.65 9.24
C GLY A 18 9.60 18.12 9.65
N LEU A 19 9.29 19.05 8.76
CA LEU A 19 9.35 20.49 9.04
C LEU A 19 8.21 20.98 9.95
N GLU A 20 7.03 20.38 9.82
CA GLU A 20 5.86 20.72 10.64
C GLU A 20 5.72 19.70 11.77
N LYS A 21 5.76 20.18 13.01
CA LYS A 21 5.69 19.37 14.23
C LYS A 21 4.26 19.29 14.76
N ILE A 22 3.93 18.21 15.43
CA ILE A 22 2.61 18.01 16.02
C ILE A 22 2.28 19.12 17.03
N ASN A 23 1.05 19.61 16.98
CA ASN A 23 0.55 20.54 17.98
C ASN A 23 -0.27 19.78 19.02
N TRP A 24 0.37 19.41 20.14
CA TRP A 24 -0.26 18.66 21.22
C TRP A 24 -1.44 19.38 21.89
N SER A 25 -1.56 20.71 21.77
CA SER A 25 -2.76 21.42 22.25
C SER A 25 -4.04 21.07 21.48
N LYS A 26 -3.90 20.39 20.33
CA LYS A 26 -5.01 19.89 19.51
C LYS A 26 -5.39 18.44 19.82
N ALA A 27 -4.72 17.81 20.79
CA ALA A 27 -5.07 16.49 21.27
C ALA A 27 -6.46 16.50 21.95
N PRO A 28 -7.16 15.35 21.99
CA PRO A 28 -6.77 14.05 21.45
C PRO A 28 -6.91 13.93 19.91
N PHE A 29 -6.02 13.15 19.31
CA PHE A 29 -6.08 12.80 17.88
C PHE A 29 -6.84 11.48 17.72
N TYR A 30 -7.86 11.46 16.86
CA TYR A 30 -8.72 10.29 16.68
C TYR A 30 -8.57 9.71 15.28
N ALA A 31 -8.48 8.38 15.21
CA ALA A 31 -8.65 7.58 14.01
C ALA A 31 -9.77 6.57 14.26
N TYR A 32 -10.73 6.49 13.33
CA TYR A 32 -11.89 5.63 13.44
C TYR A 32 -11.82 4.54 12.38
N TYR A 33 -12.07 3.29 12.78
CA TYR A 33 -11.97 2.12 11.92
C TYR A 33 -13.29 1.35 11.97
N LYS A 34 -13.68 0.76 10.84
CA LYS A 34 -14.85 -0.10 10.69
C LYS A 34 -14.54 -1.14 9.61
N ASP A 35 -15.41 -2.15 9.50
CA ASP A 35 -15.34 -3.20 8.48
C ASP A 35 -14.02 -3.98 8.49
N PHE A 36 -13.69 -4.56 9.66
CA PHE A 36 -12.51 -5.42 9.83
C PHE A 36 -12.70 -6.77 9.12
N ASP A 37 -12.58 -6.76 7.80
CA ASP A 37 -12.71 -7.94 6.95
C ASP A 37 -11.33 -8.54 6.66
N ILE A 38 -11.18 -9.83 6.94
CA ILE A 38 -9.93 -10.56 6.74
C ILE A 38 -10.25 -11.88 6.03
N GLU A 39 -10.11 -11.86 4.72
CA GLU A 39 -10.06 -13.05 3.89
C GLU A 39 -8.61 -13.32 3.48
N GLY A 40 -8.06 -14.45 3.91
CA GLY A 40 -6.68 -14.77 3.60
C GLY A 40 -6.29 -16.14 4.10
N CYS A 41 -5.00 -16.44 3.96
CA CYS A 41 -4.44 -17.72 4.33
C CYS A 41 -3.72 -17.68 5.70
N PRO A 42 -4.32 -18.22 6.79
CA PRO A 42 -3.72 -18.17 8.12
C PRO A 42 -2.52 -19.12 8.26
N VAL A 43 -1.55 -18.73 9.07
CA VAL A 43 -0.40 -19.56 9.45
C VAL A 43 -0.25 -19.51 10.98
N PRO A 44 -0.38 -20.63 11.71
CA PRO A 44 -0.61 -22.00 11.20
C PRO A 44 -2.00 -22.17 10.58
N GLY A 45 -2.10 -23.00 9.54
CA GLY A 45 -3.33 -23.27 8.81
C GLY A 45 -3.18 -24.48 7.88
N PRO A 46 -4.20 -24.80 7.05
CA PRO A 46 -4.12 -25.91 6.10
C PRO A 46 -2.94 -25.75 5.14
N THR A 47 -2.20 -26.83 4.86
CA THR A 47 -1.02 -26.78 3.97
C THR A 47 -1.37 -26.37 2.54
N THR A 48 -2.61 -26.64 2.09
CA THR A 48 -3.11 -26.30 0.76
C THR A 48 -3.50 -24.84 0.61
N CYS A 49 -3.58 -24.09 1.71
CA CYS A 49 -4.15 -22.75 1.71
C CYS A 49 -3.30 -21.71 0.95
N ALA A 50 -1.97 -21.87 0.97
CA ALA A 50 -1.04 -20.92 0.35
C ALA A 50 -1.08 -20.91 -1.18
N SER A 51 -1.52 -22.01 -1.80
CA SER A 51 -1.83 -22.08 -3.23
C SER A 51 -2.97 -23.06 -3.42
N ASN A 52 -4.17 -22.50 -3.64
CA ASN A 52 -5.40 -23.23 -3.84
C ASN A 52 -6.19 -22.56 -4.96
N PRO A 53 -6.48 -23.25 -6.08
CA PRO A 53 -7.33 -22.70 -7.14
C PRO A 53 -8.73 -22.30 -6.70
N ASN A 54 -9.19 -22.78 -5.53
CA ASN A 54 -10.47 -22.37 -4.94
C ASN A 54 -10.39 -21.00 -4.21
N ASN A 55 -9.19 -20.48 -3.95
CA ASN A 55 -9.01 -19.12 -3.45
C ASN A 55 -9.42 -18.16 -4.56
N TRP A 56 -10.40 -17.29 -4.30
CA TRP A 56 -10.91 -16.39 -5.33
C TRP A 56 -9.79 -15.48 -5.90
N TRP A 57 -8.83 -15.08 -5.05
CA TRP A 57 -7.70 -14.23 -5.44
C TRP A 57 -6.65 -14.95 -6.32
N GLU A 58 -6.71 -16.27 -6.48
CA GLU A 58 -5.87 -17.03 -7.42
C GLU A 58 -6.54 -17.21 -8.79
N GLY A 59 -7.78 -16.75 -8.95
CA GLY A 59 -8.50 -16.81 -10.22
C GLY A 59 -7.81 -16.01 -11.35
N ALA A 60 -8.01 -16.43 -12.60
CA ALA A 60 -7.39 -15.80 -13.78
C ALA A 60 -7.63 -14.28 -13.89
N ALA A 61 -8.79 -13.81 -13.40
CA ALA A 61 -9.14 -12.39 -13.38
C ALA A 61 -8.27 -11.55 -12.43
N TYR A 62 -7.56 -12.17 -11.47
CA TYR A 62 -6.74 -11.52 -10.45
C TYR A 62 -5.23 -11.64 -10.72
N GLN A 63 -4.84 -12.27 -11.84
CA GLN A 63 -3.43 -12.36 -12.24
C GLN A 63 -2.86 -11.04 -12.77
N GLN A 64 -3.74 -10.16 -13.25
CA GLN A 64 -3.40 -8.82 -13.73
C GLN A 64 -4.59 -7.89 -13.55
N LEU A 65 -4.33 -6.58 -13.52
CA LEU A 65 -5.39 -5.58 -13.54
C LEU A 65 -6.17 -5.67 -14.86
N SER A 66 -7.48 -5.46 -14.78
CA SER A 66 -8.31 -5.25 -15.97
C SER A 66 -7.94 -3.94 -16.67
N PRO A 67 -8.26 -3.76 -17.97
CA PRO A 67 -7.97 -2.51 -18.69
C PRO A 67 -8.53 -1.25 -18.02
N VAL A 68 -9.71 -1.37 -17.39
CA VAL A 68 -10.36 -0.27 -16.66
C VAL A 68 -9.61 0.06 -15.38
N GLU A 69 -9.17 -0.96 -14.62
CA GLU A 69 -8.37 -0.76 -13.41
C GLU A 69 -6.99 -0.16 -13.75
N SER A 70 -6.33 -0.64 -14.80
CA SER A 70 -5.07 -0.07 -15.30
C SER A 70 -5.22 1.40 -15.69
N GLN A 71 -6.34 1.78 -16.32
CA GLN A 71 -6.61 3.18 -16.65
C GLN A 71 -6.79 4.04 -15.39
N ARG A 72 -7.50 3.54 -14.38
CA ARG A 72 -7.68 4.24 -13.09
C ARG A 72 -6.36 4.39 -12.35
N TYR A 73 -5.55 3.33 -12.32
CA TYR A 73 -4.20 3.37 -11.76
C TYR A 73 -3.36 4.47 -12.42
N LYS A 74 -3.33 4.51 -13.76
CA LYS A 74 -2.59 5.53 -14.53
C LYS A 74 -3.08 6.94 -14.22
N TRP A 75 -4.39 7.13 -14.10
CA TRP A 75 -4.95 8.43 -13.75
C TRP A 75 -4.52 8.90 -12.35
N VAL A 76 -4.54 8.02 -11.35
CA VAL A 76 -4.04 8.35 -9.99
C VAL A 76 -2.55 8.69 -10.04
N HIS A 77 -1.76 7.89 -10.76
CA HIS A 77 -0.32 8.11 -10.89
C HIS A 77 -0.01 9.47 -11.54
N MET A 78 -0.72 9.83 -12.60
CA MET A 78 -0.52 11.11 -13.29
C MET A 78 -1.01 12.34 -12.52
N ASN A 79 -2.06 12.22 -11.70
CA ASN A 79 -2.74 13.38 -11.12
C ASN A 79 -2.53 13.55 -9.61
N HIS A 80 -2.13 12.51 -8.88
CA HIS A 80 -2.13 12.51 -7.41
C HIS A 80 -0.84 12.02 -6.77
N VAL A 81 0.06 11.36 -7.51
CA VAL A 81 1.35 10.93 -6.95
C VAL A 81 2.30 12.13 -6.83
N ILE A 82 2.75 12.39 -5.61
CA ILE A 82 3.69 13.48 -5.27
C ILE A 82 5.12 13.00 -5.01
N TYR A 83 5.31 11.70 -4.81
CA TYR A 83 6.60 11.04 -4.65
C TYR A 83 6.52 9.60 -5.16
N ASP A 84 7.50 9.19 -5.95
CA ASP A 84 7.62 7.82 -6.47
C ASP A 84 9.09 7.41 -6.51
N TYR A 85 9.43 6.38 -5.73
CA TYR A 85 10.79 5.85 -5.63
C TYR A 85 11.33 5.32 -6.98
N CYS A 86 10.45 4.87 -7.88
CA CYS A 86 10.85 4.42 -9.22
C CYS A 86 11.50 5.54 -10.05
N THR A 87 11.08 6.78 -9.82
CA THR A 87 11.54 7.97 -10.54
C THR A 87 12.56 8.81 -9.76
N ASP A 88 12.76 8.52 -8.48
CA ASP A 88 13.74 9.18 -7.61
C ASP A 88 15.18 8.78 -7.99
N LYS A 89 15.77 9.52 -8.93
CA LYS A 89 17.15 9.28 -9.40
C LYS A 89 18.24 9.67 -8.42
N SER A 90 17.91 10.49 -7.42
CA SER A 90 18.86 10.82 -6.35
C SER A 90 19.06 9.62 -5.43
N ARG A 91 17.98 8.92 -5.09
CA ARG A 91 18.01 7.74 -4.23
C ARG A 91 18.35 6.46 -5.00
N TYR A 92 17.79 6.32 -6.20
CA TYR A 92 17.97 5.16 -7.08
C TYR A 92 18.52 5.60 -8.44
N PRO A 93 19.86 5.76 -8.57
CA PRO A 93 20.49 6.12 -9.84
C PRO A 93 20.15 5.14 -10.97
N VAL A 94 20.04 3.85 -10.63
CA VAL A 94 19.52 2.79 -11.50
C VAL A 94 18.09 2.49 -11.08
N THR A 95 17.16 2.50 -12.03
CA THR A 95 15.75 2.19 -11.78
C THR A 95 15.61 0.78 -11.20
N PRO A 96 14.87 0.59 -10.09
CA PRO A 96 14.55 -0.74 -9.57
C PRO A 96 13.84 -1.60 -10.63
N PRO A 97 14.18 -2.90 -10.76
CA PRO A 97 13.71 -3.75 -11.85
C PRO A 97 12.18 -3.95 -11.88
N GLU A 98 11.54 -3.95 -10.72
CA GLU A 98 10.09 -4.05 -10.57
C GLU A 98 9.34 -2.86 -11.16
N CYS A 99 9.98 -1.68 -11.24
CA CYS A 99 9.39 -0.48 -11.83
C CYS A 99 9.31 -0.54 -13.35
N LEU A 100 10.02 -1.49 -13.98
CA LEU A 100 9.97 -1.71 -15.42
C LEU A 100 8.80 -2.63 -15.81
N ALA A 101 8.29 -3.40 -14.85
CA ALA A 101 7.03 -4.11 -15.00
C ALA A 101 5.91 -3.07 -14.97
N GLY A 102 5.58 -2.52 -16.15
CA GLY A 102 4.47 -1.60 -16.28
C GLY A 102 3.14 -2.26 -15.89
N ILE A 103 2.19 -1.41 -15.47
CA ILE A 103 0.75 -1.73 -15.50
C ILE A 103 0.16 -1.40 -16.88
#